data_AF-A0A920IZ11-F1
#
_entry.id   AF-A0A920IZ11-F1
#
_cell.length_a   1.000
_cell.length_b   1.000
_cell.length_c   1.000
_cell.angle_alpha   90.00
_cell.angle_beta   90.00
_cell.angle_gamma   90.00
#
_symmetry.space_group_name_H-M   'P 1'
#
loop_
_entity.id
_entity.type
_entity.pdbx_description
1 polymer ?
#
loop_
_entity_poly.entity_id
_entity_poly.type
_entity_poly.pdbx_seq_one_letter_code
_entity_poly.pdbx_strand_id
1 'polypeptide(L)'
;MEIGVDTHPDSQLSGLGSTVYSAAGRWAFQNGMIPFSSVGPFNIPSTRTQINSGMKYVGVDMTGTKQFAVPPQPLGRPSKEIKVVDYYPEWAKNPDISPKK
;
A
#
# COMPACT_ATOMS: atom_id res chain seq x y z
N MET A 1 3.25 -17.90 3.82
CA MET A 1 2.43 -17.64 2.62
C MET A 1 2.11 -16.16 2.60
N GLU A 2 2.37 -15.49 1.48
CA GLU A 2 2.11 -14.05 1.34
C GLU A 2 0.68 -13.81 0.84
N ILE A 3 -0.03 -12.86 1.45
CA ILE A 3 -1.34 -12.39 0.99
C ILE A 3 -1.14 -11.05 0.29
N GLY A 4 -1.41 -11.01 -1.02
CA GLY A 4 -1.52 -9.80 -1.84
C GLY A 4 -2.98 -9.55 -2.23
N VAL A 5 -3.39 -8.28 -2.30
CA VAL A 5 -4.74 -7.89 -2.73
C VAL A 5 -4.64 -6.75 -3.71
N ASP A 6 -5.12 -7.00 -4.93
CA ASP A 6 -5.28 -6.00 -5.97
C ASP A 6 -6.74 -5.94 -6.41
N THR A 7 -7.23 -4.74 -6.67
CA THR A 7 -8.60 -4.48 -7.12
C THR A 7 -8.58 -3.55 -8.31
N HIS A 8 -9.39 -3.83 -9.32
CA HIS A 8 -9.59 -2.87 -10.41
C HIS A 8 -10.17 -1.55 -9.84
N PRO A 9 -9.74 -0.37 -10.31
CA PRO A 9 -10.21 0.92 -9.79
C PRO A 9 -11.75 1.06 -9.76
N ASP A 10 -12.41 0.59 -10.82
CA ASP A 10 -13.88 0.64 -10.94
C ASP A 10 -14.61 -0.42 -10.12
N SER A 11 -13.88 -1.31 -9.44
CA SER A 11 -14.43 -2.41 -8.62
C SER A 11 -14.05 -2.26 -7.14
N GLN A 12 -13.58 -1.08 -6.73
CA GLN A 12 -13.31 -0.76 -5.33
C GLN A 12 -14.62 -0.62 -4.55
N LEU A 13 -15.18 -1.77 -4.17
CA LEU A 13 -16.31 -1.84 -3.25
C LEU A 13 -15.82 -1.71 -1.80
N SER A 14 -16.57 -0.97 -0.98
CA SER A 14 -16.29 -0.85 0.45
C SER A 14 -16.22 -2.24 1.09
N GLY A 15 -15.15 -2.50 1.85
CA GLY A 15 -14.97 -3.77 2.56
C GLY A 15 -14.43 -4.93 1.73
N LEU A 16 -14.21 -4.78 0.41
CA LEU A 16 -13.68 -5.86 -0.44
C LEU A 16 -12.30 -6.32 0.04
N GLY A 17 -11.40 -5.38 0.32
CA GLY A 17 -10.05 -5.70 0.81
C GLY A 17 -10.06 -6.50 2.12
N SER A 18 -10.90 -6.12 3.09
CA SER A 18 -11.02 -6.84 4.36
C SER A 18 -11.57 -8.25 4.18
N THR A 19 -12.57 -8.43 3.31
CA THR A 19 -13.16 -9.74 3.03
C THR A 19 -12.14 -10.69 2.44
N VAL A 20 -11.35 -10.23 1.47
CA VAL A 20 -10.30 -11.04 0.84
C VAL A 20 -9.22 -11.41 1.85
N TYR A 21 -8.73 -10.44 2.64
CA TYR A 21 -7.73 -10.71 3.67
C TYR A 21 -8.20 -11.72 4.71
N SER A 22 -9.43 -11.58 5.19
CA SER A 22 -10.00 -12.50 6.18
C SER A 22 -10.21 -13.90 5.61
N ALA A 23 -10.67 -14.03 4.37
CA ALA A 23 -10.83 -15.33 3.71
C ALA A 23 -9.48 -16.03 3.48
N ALA A 24 -8.50 -15.32 2.94
CA ALA A 24 -7.16 -15.84 2.69
C ALA A 24 -6.45 -16.23 3.99
N GLY A 25 -6.53 -15.38 5.02
CA GLY A 25 -5.96 -15.66 6.34
C GLY A 25 -6.60 -16.88 7.00
N ARG A 26 -7.92 -17.05 6.87
CA ARG A 26 -8.64 -18.21 7.40
C ARG A 26 -8.23 -19.50 6.70
N TRP A 27 -8.13 -19.48 5.36
CA TRP A 27 -7.66 -20.63 4.60
C TRP A 27 -6.21 -21.01 4.99
N ALA A 28 -5.31 -20.02 5.11
CA ALA A 28 -3.93 -20.25 5.52
C ALA A 28 -3.86 -20.95 6.89
N PHE A 29 -4.61 -20.40 7.86
CA PHE A 29 -4.66 -20.95 9.22
C PHE A 29 -5.21 -22.38 9.26
N GLN A 30 -6.26 -22.66 8.49
CA GLN A 30 -6.85 -24.00 8.37
C GLN A 30 -5.88 -25.03 7.78
N ASN A 31 -4.89 -24.59 7.01
CA ASN A 31 -3.85 -25.44 6.43
C ASN A 31 -2.55 -25.44 7.26
N GLY A 32 -2.60 -24.99 8.52
CA GLY A 32 -1.43 -24.98 9.41
C GLY A 32 -0.35 -23.98 9.00
N MET A 33 -0.70 -22.98 8.19
CA MET A 33 0.24 -21.96 7.72
C MET A 33 0.09 -20.66 8.51
N ILE A 34 1.19 -19.92 8.63
CA ILE A 34 1.19 -18.56 9.16
C ILE A 34 1.14 -17.59 7.96
N PRO A 35 0.03 -16.85 7.78
CA PRO A 35 -0.03 -15.84 6.73
C PRO A 35 0.83 -14.63 7.11
N PHE A 36 1.48 -14.04 6.12
CA PHE A 36 2.14 -12.75 6.23
C PHE A 36 1.73 -11.87 5.05
N SER A 37 1.95 -10.57 5.17
CA SER A 37 1.73 -9.62 4.08
C SER A 37 2.67 -8.45 4.22
N SER A 38 3.11 -7.90 3.09
CA SER A 38 3.97 -6.73 3.01
C SER A 38 3.24 -5.59 2.32
N VAL A 39 3.45 -4.36 2.76
CA VAL A 39 2.92 -3.15 2.12
C VAL A 39 4.02 -2.12 1.97
N GLY A 40 3.98 -1.40 0.86
CA GLY A 40 4.89 -0.29 0.64
C GLY A 40 4.76 0.77 1.74
N PRO A 41 5.86 1.45 2.09
CA PRO A 41 5.82 2.56 3.03
C PRO A 41 4.81 3.61 2.55
N PHE A 42 3.97 4.10 3.47
CA PHE A 42 2.90 5.06 3.23
C PHE A 42 1.64 4.54 2.50
N ASN A 43 1.50 3.23 2.26
CA ASN A 43 0.22 2.64 1.82
C ASN A 43 -0.78 2.54 2.99
N ILE A 44 -1.26 3.69 3.47
CA ILE A 44 -2.16 3.81 4.63
C ILE A 44 -3.44 2.97 4.49
N PRO A 45 -4.12 2.93 3.31
CA PRO A 45 -5.32 2.10 3.14
C PRO A 45 -5.03 0.61 3.37
N SER A 46 -4.00 0.05 2.74
CA SER A 46 -3.67 -1.37 2.88
C SER A 46 -3.20 -1.72 4.29
N THR A 47 -2.37 -0.85 4.91
CA THR A 47 -1.97 -1.03 6.33
C THR A 47 -3.20 -1.09 7.25
N ARG A 48 -4.18 -0.20 7.06
CA ARG A 48 -5.42 -0.21 7.85
C ARG A 48 -6.22 -1.49 7.64
N THR A 49 -6.37 -1.95 6.40
CA THR A 49 -7.06 -3.20 6.10
C THR A 49 -6.39 -4.39 6.78
N GLN A 50 -5.08 -4.52 6.69
CA GLN A 50 -4.33 -5.61 7.33
C GLN A 50 -4.55 -5.65 8.85
N ILE A 51 -4.41 -4.50 9.53
CA ILE A 51 -4.60 -4.40 10.99
C ILE A 51 -6.04 -4.75 11.37
N ASN A 52 -7.03 -4.20 10.65
CA ASN A 52 -8.45 -4.48 10.92
C ASN A 52 -8.81 -5.96 10.67
N SER A 53 -8.11 -6.64 9.76
CA SER A 53 -8.25 -8.07 9.50
C SER A 53 -7.50 -8.97 10.49
N GLY A 54 -6.89 -8.39 11.54
CA GLY A 54 -6.25 -9.13 12.64
C GLY A 54 -4.76 -9.41 12.45
N MET A 55 -4.11 -8.82 11.44
CA MET A 55 -2.66 -8.94 11.25
C MET A 55 -1.91 -8.11 12.30
N LYS A 56 -0.77 -8.62 12.76
CA LYS A 56 0.14 -7.90 13.67
C LYS A 56 1.32 -7.32 12.91
N TYR A 57 1.72 -6.11 13.29
CA TYR A 57 2.94 -5.49 12.78
C TYR A 57 4.17 -6.20 13.36
N VAL A 58 5.07 -6.67 12.49
CA VAL A 58 6.29 -7.39 12.87
C VAL A 58 7.54 -6.54 12.66
N GLY A 59 7.57 -5.67 11.66
CA GLY A 59 8.71 -4.79 11.38
C GLY A 59 8.58 -4.07 10.05
N VAL A 60 9.57 -3.22 9.77
CA VAL A 60 9.74 -2.53 8.49
C VAL A 60 11.21 -2.66 8.08
N ASP A 61 11.44 -2.98 6.81
CA ASP A 61 12.75 -2.89 6.20
C ASP A 61 12.75 -1.67 5.27
N MET A 62 13.68 -0.73 5.51
CA MET A 62 13.78 0.52 4.76
C MET A 62 15.22 0.71 4.31
N THR A 63 15.41 0.79 3.00
CA THR A 63 16.69 1.18 2.40
C THR A 63 16.60 2.61 1.90
N GLY A 64 17.50 3.48 2.36
CA GLY A 64 17.60 4.84 1.86
C GLY A 64 18.20 4.86 0.45
N THR A 65 17.51 5.47 -0.51
CA THR A 65 17.99 5.67 -1.88
C THR A 65 18.18 7.15 -2.17
N LYS A 66 19.07 7.50 -3.12
CA LYS A 66 19.26 8.91 -3.54
C LYS A 66 18.00 9.52 -4.17
N GLN A 67 17.14 8.67 -4.74
CA GLN A 67 15.88 9.01 -5.37
C GLN A 67 14.87 7.92 -4.98
N PHE A 68 13.70 8.33 -4.47
CA PHE A 68 12.63 7.41 -4.08
C PHE A 68 11.46 7.59 -5.05
N ALA A 69 11.04 6.49 -5.68
CA ALA A 69 9.85 6.47 -6.53
C ALA A 69 8.62 6.56 -5.62
N VAL A 70 8.09 7.77 -5.49
CA VAL A 70 6.81 7.99 -4.84
C VAL A 70 5.75 7.44 -5.80
N PRO A 71 4.90 6.47 -5.40
CA PRO A 71 3.74 6.11 -6.23
C PRO A 71 2.95 7.40 -6.50
N PRO A 72 2.17 7.53 -7.57
CA PRO A 72 1.55 8.83 -7.89
C PRO A 72 0.27 9.14 -7.09
N GLN A 73 -0.04 8.32 -6.08
CA GLN A 73 -1.24 8.44 -5.23
C GLN A 73 -1.07 8.83 -3.74
N PRO A 74 0.10 8.86 -3.10
CA PRO A 74 0.21 9.39 -1.75
C PRO A 74 -0.10 10.87 -1.83
N LEU A 75 -1.12 11.27 -1.08
CA LEU A 75 -1.58 12.64 -0.99
C LEU A 75 -0.59 13.44 -0.13
N GLY A 76 -0.22 14.64 -0.59
CA GLY A 76 0.70 15.53 0.11
C GLY A 76 2.18 15.22 -0.15
N ARG A 77 3.07 15.69 0.74
CA ARG A 77 4.52 15.51 0.64
C ARG A 77 5.05 14.72 1.84
N PRO A 78 6.07 13.85 1.65
CA PRO A 78 6.75 13.21 2.78
C PRO A 78 7.38 14.22 3.75
N SER A 79 7.81 15.37 3.24
CA SER A 79 8.28 16.54 4.00
C SER A 79 8.07 17.81 3.18
N LYS A 80 7.95 18.98 3.82
CA LYS A 80 7.84 20.28 3.15
C LYS A 80 9.04 20.59 2.25
N GLU A 81 10.20 20.04 2.59
CA GLU A 81 11.49 20.28 1.92
C GLU A 81 11.71 19.37 0.71
N ILE A 82 10.97 18.26 0.61
CA ILE A 82 11.15 17.27 -0.45
C ILE A 82 10.28 17.67 -1.65
N LYS A 83 10.92 17.88 -2.80
CA LYS A 83 10.23 18.08 -4.09
C LYS A 83 9.86 16.72 -4.67
N VAL A 84 8.57 16.44 -4.79
CA VAL A 84 8.06 15.27 -5.51
C VAL A 84 7.97 15.64 -6.98
N VAL A 85 8.67 14.87 -7.82
CA VAL A 85 8.67 15.04 -9.29
C VAL A 85 7.94 13.89 -9.93
N ASP A 86 7.08 14.20 -10.90
CA ASP A 86 6.28 13.19 -11.57
C ASP A 86 7.12 12.36 -12.55
N TYR A 87 6.96 11.04 -12.50
CA TYR A 87 7.47 10.12 -13.54
C TYR A 87 6.33 9.54 -14.40
N TYR A 88 5.08 9.82 -14.05
CA TYR A 88 3.85 9.34 -14.68
C TYR A 88 2.77 10.45 -14.72
N PRO A 89 2.98 11.50 -15.53
CA PRO A 89 2.23 12.78 -15.47
C PRO A 89 0.75 12.72 -15.84
N GLU A 90 0.27 11.62 -16.44
CA GLU A 90 -1.09 11.58 -16.98
C GLU A 90 -2.17 11.19 -15.96
N TRP A 91 -1.80 10.61 -14.82
CA TRP A 91 -2.78 9.99 -13.91
C TRP A 91 -2.55 10.26 -12.42
N ALA A 92 -1.58 11.12 -12.07
CA ALA A 92 -1.31 11.48 -10.70
C ALA A 92 -2.41 12.39 -10.11
N LYS A 93 -2.95 12.01 -8.94
CA LYS A 93 -4.04 12.74 -8.26
C LYS A 93 -3.55 13.73 -7.20
N ASN A 94 -2.25 13.74 -6.90
CA ASN A 94 -1.67 14.59 -5.87
C ASN A 94 -1.31 15.98 -6.47
N PRO A 95 -1.97 17.07 -6.03
CA PRO A 95 -1.74 18.42 -6.57
C PRO A 95 -0.35 18.99 -6.22
N ASP A 96 0.36 18.38 -5.28
CA ASP A 96 1.67 18.84 -4.82
C ASP A 96 2.85 18.27 -5.63
N ILE A 97 2.58 17.50 -6.68
CA ILE A 97 3.59 16.91 -7.58
C ILE A 97 3.97 17.93 -8.67
N SER A 98 5.28 18.12 -8.88
CA SER A 98 5.79 18.96 -9.97
C SER A 98 6.05 18.13 -11.24
N PRO A 99 5.74 18.64 -12.44
CA PRO A 99 6.09 17.96 -13.69
C PRO A 99 7.61 17.84 -13.83
N LYS A 100 8.07 16.74 -14.43
CA LYS A 100 9.49 16.55 -14.75
C LYS A 100 9.93 17.62 -15.76
N LYS A 101 11.04 18.31 -15.45
CA LYS A 101 11.74 19.16 -16.42
C LYS A 101 12.55 18.32 -17.39
#